data_AF-A0A605IFU2-F1
#
_entry.id   AF-A0A605IFU2-F1
#
_cell.length_a   1.000
_cell.length_b   1.000
_cell.length_c   1.000
_cell.angle_alpha   90.00
_cell.angle_beta   90.00
_cell.angle_gamma   90.00
#
_symmetry.space_group_name_H-M   'P 1'
#
loop_
_entity.id
_entity.type
_entity.pdbx_description
1 polymer ?
#
loop_
_entity_poly.entity_id
_entity_poly.type
_entity_poly.pdbx_seq_one_letter_code
_entity_poly.pdbx_strand_id
1 'polypeptide(L)'
;MRRSTVFALVGAVLLLSATSAMAAGVDLAQSNTSMNSLLRLIQNASNQWAPRLHDYALWLLGCLAVIQLVWTFAPLVMRGAELGDILHELVKFILVIGFFYAMLDHATEWGGAIVNSFRQAGAHAAGLGSAELMPGDMFSTAVDFSRQVLTAGVSMFSPITSVVVAVSALIVLMCFTFIAALVFVTLVEAYVIINAAVLFMGFGGSQWTREYALAPIRYAVAVGAKLFVLTLIVGLIMQVSAEWSAA
;
A
#
# COMPACT_ATOMS: atom_id res chain seq x y z
N MET A 1 25.05 -8.37 -46.77
CA MET A 1 25.00 -9.77 -46.27
C MET A 1 25.62 -9.95 -44.89
N ARG A 2 26.83 -9.43 -44.59
CA ARG A 2 27.51 -9.57 -43.28
C ARG A 2 26.80 -9.00 -42.03
N ARG A 3 25.96 -7.97 -42.18
CA ARG A 3 25.21 -7.38 -41.04
C ARG A 3 24.01 -8.26 -40.63
N SER A 4 23.33 -8.88 -41.60
CA SER A 4 22.19 -9.77 -41.35
C SER A 4 22.60 -11.07 -40.64
N THR A 5 23.79 -11.61 -40.93
CA THR A 5 24.33 -12.78 -40.24
C THR A 5 24.74 -12.49 -38.80
N VAL A 6 25.17 -11.26 -38.49
CA VAL A 6 25.48 -10.81 -37.12
C VAL A 6 24.19 -10.63 -36.31
N PHE A 7 23.14 -10.04 -36.89
CA PHE A 7 21.83 -9.96 -36.22
C PHE A 7 21.19 -11.33 -35.99
N ALA A 8 21.34 -12.27 -36.93
CA ALA A 8 20.88 -13.65 -36.76
C ALA A 8 21.66 -14.40 -35.67
N LEU A 9 22.99 -14.19 -35.59
CA LEU A 9 23.84 -14.77 -34.54
C LEU A 9 23.56 -14.17 -33.16
N VAL A 10 23.33 -12.86 -33.06
CA VAL A 10 22.96 -12.20 -31.80
C VAL A 10 21.56 -12.66 -31.35
N GLY A 11 20.62 -12.80 -32.29
CA GLY A 11 19.29 -13.35 -32.01
C GLY A 11 19.34 -14.82 -31.55
N ALA A 12 20.18 -15.65 -32.18
CA ALA A 12 20.38 -17.03 -31.77
C ALA A 12 21.05 -17.12 -30.38
N VAL A 13 22.06 -16.29 -30.10
CA VAL A 13 22.73 -16.24 -28.78
C VAL A 13 21.76 -15.79 -27.68
N LEU A 14 20.88 -14.83 -27.97
CA LEU A 14 19.83 -14.39 -27.03
C LEU A 14 18.76 -15.48 -26.78
N LEU A 15 18.40 -16.27 -27.79
CA LEU A 15 17.47 -17.40 -27.66
C LEU A 15 18.11 -18.59 -26.92
N LEU A 16 19.41 -18.84 -27.12
CA LEU A 16 20.18 -19.85 -26.40
C LEU A 16 20.43 -19.45 -24.93
N SER A 17 20.67 -18.16 -24.63
CA SER A 17 20.76 -17.66 -23.25
C SER A 17 19.41 -17.60 -22.55
N ALA A 18 18.31 -17.42 -23.28
CA ALA A 18 16.96 -17.55 -22.73
C ALA A 18 16.65 -19.01 -22.36
N THR A 19 17.13 -19.98 -23.13
CA THR A 19 16.97 -21.42 -22.83
C THR A 19 17.73 -21.83 -21.57
N SER A 20 18.94 -21.31 -21.33
CA SER A 20 19.68 -21.58 -20.08
C SER A 20 19.08 -20.87 -18.86
N ALA A 21 18.49 -19.68 -19.05
CA ALA A 21 17.70 -19.01 -18.02
C ALA A 21 16.36 -19.72 -17.73
N MET A 22 15.82 -20.48 -18.67
CA MET A 22 14.65 -21.35 -18.47
C MET A 22 15.00 -22.71 -17.84
N ALA A 23 16.26 -23.15 -17.95
CA ALA A 23 16.76 -24.37 -17.31
C ALA A 23 17.18 -24.13 -15.84
N ALA A 24 17.72 -22.94 -15.53
CA ALA A 24 17.84 -22.47 -14.16
C ALA A 24 16.52 -21.82 -13.77
N GLY A 25 15.52 -22.64 -13.39
CA GLY A 25 14.24 -22.14 -12.91
C GLY A 25 14.48 -20.99 -11.93
N VAL A 26 13.99 -19.79 -12.27
CA VAL A 26 13.93 -18.69 -11.31
C VAL A 26 13.20 -19.28 -10.10
N ASP A 27 13.87 -19.36 -8.96
CA ASP A 27 13.27 -19.87 -7.75
C ASP A 27 12.35 -18.78 -7.18
N LEU A 28 11.12 -18.76 -7.71
CA LEU A 28 10.12 -17.74 -7.42
C LEU A 28 9.67 -17.77 -5.95
N ALA A 29 9.84 -18.91 -5.27
CA ALA A 29 9.62 -19.01 -3.84
C ALA A 29 10.65 -18.18 -3.07
N GLN A 30 11.89 -18.13 -3.55
CA GLN A 30 12.95 -17.30 -2.97
C GLN A 30 12.75 -15.80 -3.26
N SER A 31 12.25 -15.41 -4.43
CA SER A 31 11.90 -14.01 -4.72
C SER A 31 10.72 -13.49 -3.90
N ASN A 32 9.67 -14.32 -3.72
CA ASN A 32 8.53 -13.97 -2.86
C ASN A 32 8.93 -13.83 -1.39
N THR A 33 9.73 -14.77 -0.90
CA THR A 33 10.28 -14.71 0.46
C THR A 33 11.16 -13.46 0.63
N SER A 34 11.98 -13.13 -0.37
CA SER A 34 12.84 -11.94 -0.34
C SER A 34 12.04 -10.64 -0.30
N MET A 35 11.05 -10.44 -1.17
CA MET A 35 10.26 -9.19 -1.20
C MET A 35 9.44 -8.99 0.08
N ASN A 36 8.79 -10.05 0.57
CA ASN A 36 8.03 -9.99 1.81
C ASN A 36 8.94 -9.75 3.02
N SER A 37 10.16 -10.32 3.02
CA SER A 37 11.15 -10.06 4.07
C SER A 37 11.64 -8.62 4.08
N LEU A 38 11.86 -8.01 2.90
CA LEU A 38 12.24 -6.60 2.79
C LEU A 38 11.12 -5.67 3.27
N LEU A 39 9.85 -5.95 2.93
CA LEU A 39 8.72 -5.17 3.44
C LEU A 39 8.63 -5.21 4.96
N ARG A 40 8.82 -6.40 5.57
CA ARG A 40 8.85 -6.54 7.02
C ARG A 40 10.01 -5.77 7.66
N LEU A 41 11.18 -5.78 7.02
CA LEU A 41 12.32 -5.00 7.49
C LEU A 41 12.03 -3.50 7.45
N ILE A 42 11.46 -3.02 6.34
CA ILE A 42 11.05 -1.61 6.18
C ILE A 42 10.01 -1.23 7.23
N GLN A 43 8.97 -2.06 7.42
CA GLN A 43 7.93 -1.84 8.42
C GLN A 43 8.51 -1.76 9.83
N ASN A 44 9.41 -2.69 10.18
CA ASN A 44 10.07 -2.67 11.49
C ASN A 44 10.94 -1.43 11.68
N ALA A 45 11.65 -0.99 10.63
CA ALA A 45 12.45 0.23 10.67
C ALA A 45 11.58 1.49 10.81
N SER A 46 10.46 1.57 10.07
CA SER A 46 9.54 2.72 10.14
C SER A 46 8.83 2.82 11.48
N ASN A 47 8.50 1.69 12.11
CA ASN A 47 7.85 1.65 13.43
C ASN A 47 8.71 2.25 14.55
N GLN A 48 10.01 2.45 14.34
CA GLN A 48 10.86 3.16 15.30
C GLN A 48 10.68 4.68 15.26
N TRP A 49 10.02 5.24 14.24
CA TRP A 49 9.86 6.69 14.11
C TRP A 49 8.72 7.22 14.97
N ALA A 50 7.59 6.50 15.01
CA ALA A 50 6.45 6.84 15.84
C ALA A 50 6.82 7.17 17.30
N PRO A 51 7.52 6.29 18.06
CA PRO A 51 7.87 6.58 19.45
C PRO A 51 8.85 7.76 19.58
N ARG A 52 9.74 7.99 18.61
CA ARG A 52 10.66 9.14 18.63
C ARG A 52 9.94 10.47 18.39
N LEU A 53 8.87 10.45 17.60
CA LEU A 53 8.07 11.64 17.28
C LEU A 53 6.97 11.90 18.31
N HIS A 54 6.60 10.89 19.09
CA HIS A 54 5.48 10.94 20.03
C HIS A 54 5.63 12.08 21.06
N ASP A 55 6.79 12.20 21.70
CA ASP A 55 7.02 13.24 22.72
C ASP A 55 6.95 14.65 22.14
N TYR A 56 7.50 14.84 20.93
CA TYR A 56 7.40 16.11 20.22
C TYR A 56 5.96 16.44 19.84
N ALA A 57 5.19 15.43 19.42
CA ALA A 57 3.78 15.58 19.07
C ALA A 57 2.92 15.94 20.29
N LEU A 58 3.19 15.32 21.45
CA LEU A 58 2.52 15.66 22.71
C LEU A 58 2.84 17.08 23.17
N TRP A 59 4.11 17.49 23.07
CA TRP A 59 4.51 18.85 23.41
C TRP A 59 3.82 19.87 22.50
N LEU A 60 3.78 19.61 21.19
CA LEU A 60 3.09 20.44 20.22
C LEU A 60 1.58 20.51 20.51
N LEU A 61 0.95 19.37 20.79
CA LEU A 61 -0.47 19.29 21.16
C LEU A 61 -0.76 20.14 22.40
N GLY A 62 0.07 20.02 23.43
CA GLY A 62 -0.06 20.77 24.68
C GLY A 62 0.08 22.28 24.47
N CYS A 63 1.11 22.73 23.73
CA CYS A 63 1.30 24.14 23.43
C CYS A 63 0.12 24.74 22.66
N LEU A 64 -0.35 24.05 21.61
CA LEU A 64 -1.51 24.49 20.84
C LEU A 64 -2.80 24.47 21.68
N ALA A 65 -2.98 23.48 22.54
CA ALA A 65 -4.11 23.39 23.45
C ALA A 65 -4.13 24.56 24.43
N VAL A 66 -2.98 24.97 24.99
CA VAL A 66 -2.91 26.14 25.88
C VAL A 66 -3.27 27.43 25.13
N ILE A 67 -2.74 27.62 23.92
CA ILE A 67 -3.09 28.78 23.09
C ILE A 67 -4.60 28.80 22.80
N GLN A 68 -5.16 27.65 22.43
CA GLN A 68 -6.58 27.48 22.19
C GLN A 68 -7.41 27.76 23.45
N LEU A 69 -6.96 27.33 24.62
CA LEU A 69 -7.63 27.57 25.89
C LEU A 69 -7.68 29.07 26.20
N VAL A 70 -6.56 29.79 26.05
CA VAL A 70 -6.53 31.26 26.24
C VAL A 70 -7.50 31.94 25.28
N TRP A 71 -7.47 31.56 23.99
CA TRP A 71 -8.34 32.13 22.97
C TRP A 71 -9.83 31.88 23.25
N THR A 72 -10.17 30.68 23.74
CA THR A 72 -11.54 30.28 23.98
C THR A 72 -12.08 30.92 25.26
N PHE A 73 -11.30 30.94 26.34
CA PHE A 73 -11.75 31.44 27.65
C PHE A 73 -11.62 32.96 27.84
N ALA A 74 -10.69 33.64 27.16
CA ALA A 74 -10.55 35.10 27.25
C ALA A 74 -11.87 35.86 27.01
N PRO A 75 -12.66 35.60 25.94
CA PRO A 75 -13.92 36.29 25.73
C PRO A 75 -15.01 35.92 26.74
N LEU A 76 -15.01 34.69 27.29
CA LEU A 76 -15.97 34.30 28.34
C LEU A 76 -15.73 35.10 29.62
N VAL A 77 -14.46 35.29 30.00
CA VAL A 77 -14.09 36.11 31.16
C VAL A 77 -14.48 37.57 30.94
N MET A 78 -14.20 38.13 29.76
CA MET A 78 -14.53 39.53 29.45
C MET A 78 -16.04 39.82 29.45
N ARG A 79 -16.87 38.83 29.12
CA ARG A 79 -18.33 38.97 29.10
C ARG A 79 -18.99 38.67 30.44
N GLY A 80 -18.22 38.27 31.46
CA GLY A 80 -18.75 37.89 32.77
C GLY A 80 -19.61 36.63 32.70
N ALA A 81 -19.18 35.62 31.93
CA ALA A 81 -19.94 34.39 31.73
C ALA A 81 -20.24 33.66 33.06
N GLU A 82 -21.42 33.07 33.15
CA GLU A 82 -21.80 32.27 34.31
C GLU A 82 -20.99 30.97 34.38
N LEU A 83 -20.92 30.36 35.58
CA LEU A 83 -20.20 29.10 35.78
C LEU A 83 -20.67 27.99 34.83
N GLY A 84 -21.97 27.96 34.47
CA GLY A 84 -22.53 26.99 33.53
C GLY A 84 -21.92 27.11 32.13
N ASP A 85 -21.77 28.32 31.62
CA ASP A 85 -21.20 28.58 30.28
C ASP A 85 -19.71 28.22 30.24
N ILE A 86 -18.97 28.55 31.29
CA ILE A 86 -17.55 28.23 31.43
C ILE A 86 -17.33 26.72 31.48
N LEU A 87 -18.15 25.99 32.27
CA LEU A 87 -18.09 24.54 32.37
C LEU A 87 -18.45 23.86 31.05
N HIS A 88 -19.48 24.35 30.35
CA HIS A 88 -19.87 23.83 29.05
C HIS A 88 -18.73 23.94 28.03
N GLU A 89 -18.05 25.09 27.98
CA GLU A 89 -16.92 25.28 27.07
C GLU A 89 -15.70 24.45 27.50
N LEU A 90 -15.45 24.31 28.81
CA LEU A 90 -14.38 23.46 29.33
C LEU A 90 -14.56 21.98 28.96
N VAL A 91 -15.79 21.46 29.10
CA VAL A 91 -16.08 20.06 28.74
C VAL A 91 -15.83 19.83 27.25
N LYS A 92 -16.30 20.74 26.39
CA LYS A 92 -16.03 20.66 24.94
C LYS A 92 -14.54 20.71 24.64
N PHE A 93 -13.81 21.63 25.28
CA PHE A 93 -12.37 21.74 25.12
C PHE A 93 -11.66 20.44 25.51
N ILE A 94 -11.94 19.90 26.70
CA ILE A 94 -11.35 18.64 27.17
C ILE A 94 -11.69 17.47 26.25
N LEU A 95 -12.95 17.36 25.78
CA LEU A 95 -13.34 16.30 24.86
C LEU A 95 -12.61 16.39 23.51
N VAL A 96 -12.44 17.59 22.96
CA VAL A 96 -11.76 17.77 21.68
C VAL A 96 -10.26 17.48 21.81
N ILE A 97 -9.60 18.01 22.83
CA ILE A 97 -8.17 17.75 23.07
C ILE A 97 -7.95 16.28 23.44
N GLY A 98 -8.80 15.70 24.28
CA GLY A 98 -8.77 14.28 24.64
C GLY A 98 -8.93 13.36 23.45
N PHE A 99 -9.80 13.71 22.50
CA PHE A 99 -9.94 12.99 21.23
C PHE A 99 -8.63 13.00 20.42
N PHE A 100 -7.98 14.16 20.26
CA PHE A 100 -6.71 14.23 19.53
C PHE A 100 -5.55 13.56 20.26
N TYR A 101 -5.55 13.62 21.59
CA TYR A 101 -4.59 12.87 22.40
C TYR A 101 -4.75 11.35 22.18
N ALA A 102 -5.98 10.83 22.25
CA ALA A 102 -6.25 9.41 21.99
C ALA A 102 -5.85 9.01 20.56
N MET A 103 -6.15 9.88 19.59
CA MET A 103 -5.77 9.67 18.18
C MET A 103 -4.25 9.61 18.01
N LEU A 104 -3.51 10.48 18.71
CA LEU A 104 -2.05 10.54 18.69
C LEU A 104 -1.44 9.27 19.30
N ASP A 105 -1.94 8.83 20.46
CA ASP A 105 -1.47 7.64 21.18
C ASP A 105 -1.70 6.35 20.37
N HIS A 106 -2.84 6.25 19.70
CA HIS A 106 -3.21 5.09 18.87
C HIS A 106 -2.99 5.32 17.36
N ALA A 107 -2.19 6.32 16.98
CA ALA A 107 -2.07 6.78 15.59
C ALA A 107 -1.61 5.67 14.64
N THR A 108 -0.64 4.87 15.08
CA THR A 108 -0.06 3.79 14.27
C THR A 108 -1.01 2.63 14.12
N GLU A 109 -1.70 2.25 15.19
CA GLU A 109 -2.69 1.18 15.21
C GLU A 109 -3.89 1.52 14.33
N TRP A 110 -4.49 2.69 14.53
CA TRP A 110 -5.65 3.12 13.75
C TRP A 110 -5.29 3.37 12.29
N GLY A 111 -4.14 3.99 12.02
CA GLY A 111 -3.65 4.19 10.65
C GLY A 111 -3.41 2.87 9.92
N GLY A 112 -2.80 1.89 10.60
CA GLY A 112 -2.62 0.54 10.08
C GLY A 112 -3.93 -0.19 9.84
N ALA A 113 -4.88 -0.09 10.77
CA ALA A 113 -6.19 -0.70 10.67
C ALA A 113 -6.99 -0.18 9.47
N ILE A 114 -6.91 1.13 9.18
CA ILE A 114 -7.55 1.72 7.99
C ILE A 114 -7.02 1.06 6.71
N VAL A 115 -5.70 1.05 6.51
CA VAL A 115 -5.08 0.48 5.31
C VAL A 115 -5.37 -1.02 5.20
N ASN A 116 -5.27 -1.76 6.31
CA ASN A 116 -5.54 -3.19 6.34
C ASN A 116 -7.01 -3.51 6.01
N SER A 117 -7.96 -2.71 6.49
CA SER A 117 -9.39 -2.89 6.18
C SER A 117 -9.67 -2.81 4.69
N PHE A 118 -9.05 -1.85 3.98
CA PHE A 118 -9.17 -1.77 2.51
C PHE A 118 -8.54 -2.95 1.80
N ARG A 119 -7.39 -3.42 2.29
CA ARG A 119 -6.70 -4.61 1.74
C ARG A 119 -7.56 -5.87 1.88
N GLN A 120 -8.14 -6.08 3.06
CA GLN A 120 -9.04 -7.21 3.34
C GLN A 120 -10.32 -7.13 2.52
N ALA A 121 -10.95 -5.95 2.46
CA ALA A 121 -12.14 -5.74 1.64
C ALA A 121 -11.87 -6.02 0.15
N GLY A 122 -10.71 -5.61 -0.35
CA GLY A 122 -10.29 -5.86 -1.73
C GLY A 122 -10.09 -7.34 -2.00
N ALA A 123 -9.39 -8.05 -1.11
CA ALA A 123 -9.15 -9.48 -1.24
C ALA A 123 -10.46 -10.28 -1.23
N HIS A 124 -11.38 -9.96 -0.32
CA HIS A 124 -12.71 -10.57 -0.27
C HIS A 124 -13.54 -10.30 -1.53
N ALA A 125 -13.59 -9.05 -1.99
CA ALA A 125 -14.35 -8.71 -3.19
C ALA A 125 -13.76 -9.31 -4.48
N ALA A 126 -12.45 -9.50 -4.53
CA ALA A 126 -11.74 -10.16 -5.63
C ALA A 126 -11.91 -11.70 -5.63
N GLY A 127 -12.53 -12.29 -4.60
CA GLY A 127 -12.68 -13.74 -4.48
C GLY A 127 -11.36 -14.48 -4.24
N LEU A 128 -10.32 -13.79 -3.76
CA LEU A 128 -9.00 -14.35 -3.54
C LEU A 128 -8.96 -14.98 -2.14
N GLY A 129 -8.61 -16.27 -2.05
CA GLY A 129 -8.66 -17.05 -0.81
C GLY A 129 -7.68 -16.62 0.30
N SER A 130 -6.76 -15.71 0.01
CA SER A 130 -5.85 -15.08 0.96
C SER A 130 -6.39 -13.72 1.40
N ALA A 131 -6.53 -13.52 2.72
CA ALA A 131 -7.09 -12.31 3.33
C ALA A 131 -6.33 -11.01 3.00
N GLU A 132 -5.11 -11.10 2.49
CA GLU A 132 -4.26 -9.94 2.28
C GLU A 132 -3.22 -10.23 1.18
N LEU A 133 -3.42 -9.71 -0.04
CA LEU A 133 -2.42 -9.88 -1.10
C LEU A 133 -1.16 -9.10 -0.74
N MET A 134 -0.04 -9.80 -0.53
CA MET A 134 1.28 -9.19 -0.48
C MET A 134 1.84 -9.06 -1.92
N PRO A 135 2.79 -8.15 -2.18
CA PRO A 135 3.40 -7.99 -3.50
C PRO A 135 3.96 -9.29 -4.08
N GLY A 136 4.55 -10.15 -3.24
CA GLY A 136 5.01 -11.47 -3.67
C GLY A 136 3.88 -12.38 -4.15
N ASP A 137 2.73 -12.35 -3.49
CA ASP A 137 1.59 -13.19 -3.86
C ASP A 137 1.03 -12.81 -5.24
N MET A 138 1.03 -11.51 -5.55
CA MET A 138 0.65 -11.00 -6.88
C MET A 138 1.65 -11.45 -7.95
N PHE A 139 2.94 -11.50 -7.64
CA PHE A 139 3.96 -11.97 -8.57
C PHE A 139 3.89 -13.49 -8.80
N SER A 140 3.65 -14.31 -7.76
CA SER A 140 3.39 -15.75 -7.96
C SER A 140 2.14 -15.98 -8.81
N THR A 141 1.08 -15.22 -8.53
CA THR A 141 -0.17 -15.28 -9.32
C THR A 141 0.08 -15.01 -10.80
N ALA A 142 0.95 -14.05 -11.11
CA ALA A 142 1.36 -13.73 -12.48
C ALA A 142 2.09 -14.88 -13.19
N VAL A 143 2.96 -15.57 -12.46
CA VAL A 143 3.70 -16.71 -12.98
C VAL A 143 2.74 -17.86 -13.22
N ASP A 144 1.86 -18.16 -12.27
CA ASP A 144 0.89 -19.24 -12.39
C ASP A 144 -0.02 -19.01 -13.61
N PHE A 145 -0.44 -17.75 -13.83
CA PHE A 145 -1.16 -17.35 -15.03
C PHE A 145 -0.33 -17.55 -16.31
N SER A 146 0.93 -17.10 -16.33
CA SER A 146 1.84 -17.26 -17.48
C SER A 146 2.05 -18.74 -17.82
N ARG A 147 2.19 -19.60 -16.81
CA ARG A 147 2.28 -21.06 -16.96
C ARG A 147 1.01 -21.64 -17.56
N GLN A 148 -0.16 -21.22 -17.08
CA GLN A 148 -1.45 -21.68 -17.61
C GLN A 148 -1.62 -21.33 -19.10
N VAL A 149 -1.29 -20.10 -19.49
CA VAL A 149 -1.30 -19.65 -20.90
C VAL A 149 -0.34 -20.47 -21.77
N LEU A 150 0.87 -20.73 -21.27
CA LEU A 150 1.85 -21.57 -21.98
C LEU A 150 1.34 -23.00 -22.14
N THR A 151 0.75 -23.60 -21.11
CA THR A 151 0.22 -24.98 -21.19
C THR A 151 -1.02 -25.11 -22.07
N ALA A 152 -1.87 -24.08 -22.13
CA ALA A 152 -3.09 -24.09 -22.94
C ALA A 152 -2.81 -23.81 -24.44
N GLY A 153 -1.78 -23.02 -24.76
CA GLY A 153 -1.45 -22.64 -26.13
C GLY A 153 -0.41 -23.51 -26.84
N VAL A 154 0.28 -24.42 -26.13
CA VAL A 154 1.22 -25.36 -26.75
C VAL A 154 0.46 -26.53 -27.38
N SER A 155 0.00 -26.32 -28.62
CA SER A 155 -0.30 -27.44 -29.51
C SER A 155 1.03 -27.95 -30.10
N MET A 156 1.36 -29.22 -29.86
CA MET A 156 2.62 -29.86 -30.29
C MET A 156 2.84 -29.89 -31.82
N PHE A 157 1.92 -29.35 -32.61
CA PHE A 157 1.89 -29.47 -34.07
C PHE A 157 2.18 -28.19 -34.86
N SER A 158 2.41 -27.02 -34.22
CA SER A 158 2.84 -25.81 -34.94
C SER A 158 3.83 -24.94 -34.15
N PRO A 159 5.11 -24.88 -34.55
CA PRO A 159 6.16 -24.14 -33.80
C PRO A 159 6.01 -22.61 -33.87
N ILE A 160 5.20 -22.08 -34.80
CA ILE A 160 4.97 -20.63 -34.93
C ILE A 160 3.95 -20.15 -33.89
N THR A 161 2.91 -20.92 -33.61
CA THR A 161 1.89 -20.57 -32.60
C THR A 161 2.46 -20.61 -31.19
N SER A 162 3.40 -21.52 -30.89
CA SER A 162 4.08 -21.57 -29.59
C SER A 162 4.93 -20.33 -29.31
N VAL A 163 5.58 -19.75 -30.33
CA VAL A 163 6.39 -18.52 -30.16
C VAL A 163 5.49 -17.32 -29.86
N VAL A 164 4.35 -17.19 -30.54
CA VAL A 164 3.40 -16.09 -30.31
C VAL A 164 2.78 -16.17 -28.91
N VAL A 165 2.41 -17.37 -28.45
CA VAL A 165 1.90 -17.61 -27.09
C VAL A 165 2.97 -17.34 -26.03
N ALA A 166 4.23 -17.70 -26.30
CA ALA A 166 5.32 -17.42 -25.37
C ALA A 166 5.60 -15.92 -25.22
N VAL A 167 5.54 -15.16 -26.32
CA VAL A 167 5.72 -13.70 -26.28
C VAL A 167 4.55 -13.02 -25.56
N SER A 168 3.30 -13.44 -25.80
CA SER A 168 2.14 -12.88 -25.09
C SER A 168 2.18 -13.19 -23.60
N ALA A 169 2.56 -14.42 -23.21
CA ALA A 169 2.73 -14.81 -21.82
C ALA A 169 3.82 -13.98 -21.09
N LEU A 170 4.90 -13.60 -21.79
CA LEU A 170 5.94 -12.72 -21.26
C LEU A 170 5.42 -11.29 -21.05
N ILE A 171 4.67 -10.75 -22.02
CA ILE A 171 4.07 -9.42 -21.90
C ILE A 171 3.13 -9.35 -20.68
N VAL A 172 2.26 -10.36 -20.51
CA VAL A 172 1.37 -10.42 -19.35
C VAL A 172 2.16 -10.51 -18.04
N LEU A 173 3.20 -11.34 -17.99
CA LEU A 173 4.07 -11.43 -16.82
C LEU A 173 4.70 -10.07 -16.47
N MET A 174 5.14 -9.30 -17.46
CA MET A 174 5.67 -7.95 -17.25
C MET A 174 4.60 -6.98 -16.70
N CYS A 175 3.36 -7.03 -17.21
CA CYS A 175 2.25 -6.22 -16.70
C CYS A 175 1.95 -6.52 -15.23
N PHE A 176 1.87 -7.79 -14.85
CA PHE A 176 1.63 -8.16 -13.46
C PHE A 176 2.81 -7.84 -12.54
N THR A 177 4.05 -8.00 -13.03
CA THR A 177 5.25 -7.58 -12.28
C THR A 177 5.20 -6.08 -11.98
N PHE A 178 4.75 -5.27 -12.94
CA PHE A 178 4.55 -3.84 -12.75
C PHE A 178 3.47 -3.54 -11.70
N ILE A 179 2.35 -4.27 -11.71
CA ILE A 179 1.30 -4.15 -10.66
C ILE A 179 1.87 -4.52 -9.28
N ALA A 180 2.61 -5.61 -9.17
CA ALA A 180 3.24 -6.03 -7.92
C ALA A 180 4.21 -4.95 -7.38
N ALA A 181 4.99 -4.31 -8.26
CA ALA A 181 5.86 -3.19 -7.89
C ALA A 181 5.06 -1.97 -7.38
N LEU A 182 3.93 -1.64 -8.02
CA LEU A 182 3.05 -0.56 -7.55
C LEU A 182 2.48 -0.87 -6.16
N VAL A 183 2.10 -2.11 -5.90
CA VAL A 183 1.61 -2.54 -4.59
C VAL A 183 2.73 -2.46 -3.55
N PHE A 184 3.94 -2.93 -3.87
CA PHE A 184 5.11 -2.79 -3.00
C PHE A 184 5.37 -1.33 -2.60
N VAL A 185 5.47 -0.42 -3.58
CA VAL A 185 5.70 1.01 -3.32
C VAL A 185 4.58 1.60 -2.45
N THR A 186 3.32 1.23 -2.74
CA THR A 186 2.16 1.72 -1.99
C THR A 186 2.14 1.20 -0.54
N LEU A 187 2.59 -0.03 -0.26
CA LEU A 187 2.76 -0.51 1.11
C LEU A 187 3.85 0.25 1.87
N VAL A 188 5.00 0.49 1.24
CA VAL A 188 6.09 1.28 1.84
C VAL A 188 5.61 2.69 2.16
N GLU A 189 4.87 3.31 1.23
CA GLU A 189 4.22 4.61 1.41
C GLU A 189 3.27 4.61 2.61
N ALA A 190 2.43 3.58 2.76
CA ALA A 190 1.55 3.43 3.92
C ALA A 190 2.35 3.38 5.23
N TYR A 191 3.40 2.55 5.31
CA TYR A 191 4.20 2.41 6.53
C TYR A 191 4.90 3.70 6.94
N VAL A 192 5.43 4.45 5.97
CA VAL A 192 6.08 5.75 6.22
C VAL A 192 5.06 6.75 6.77
N ILE A 193 3.88 6.82 6.16
CA ILE A 193 2.90 7.87 6.46
C ILE A 193 2.18 7.60 7.77
N ILE A 194 1.84 6.34 8.07
CA ILE A 194 1.25 5.97 9.37
C ILE A 194 2.18 6.35 10.52
N ASN A 195 3.49 6.13 10.37
CA ASN A 195 4.47 6.49 11.40
C ASN A 195 4.74 8.00 11.46
N ALA A 196 4.77 8.70 10.32
CA ALA A 196 4.92 10.15 10.27
C ALA A 196 3.68 10.89 10.79
N ALA A 197 2.48 10.30 10.64
CA ALA A 197 1.21 10.89 11.03
C ALA A 197 1.15 11.26 12.52
N VAL A 198 1.88 10.55 13.39
CA VAL A 198 1.99 10.83 14.84
C VAL A 198 2.33 12.30 15.08
N LEU A 199 3.32 12.84 14.35
CA LEU A 199 3.72 14.24 14.49
C LEU A 199 2.59 15.20 14.08
N PHE A 200 1.93 14.90 12.97
CA PHE A 200 0.85 15.73 12.44
C PHE A 200 -0.36 15.76 13.37
N MET A 201 -0.66 14.67 14.07
CA MET A 201 -1.76 14.63 15.03
C MET A 201 -1.56 15.61 16.19
N GLY A 202 -0.32 15.98 16.51
CA GLY A 202 0.00 17.05 17.47
C GLY A 202 -0.58 18.42 17.09
N PHE A 203 -0.84 18.68 15.80
CA PHE A 203 -1.51 19.92 15.36
C PHE A 203 -3.01 19.97 15.72
N GLY A 204 -3.58 18.90 16.27
CA GLY A 204 -4.98 18.83 16.67
C GLY A 204 -5.34 19.71 17.89
N GLY A 205 -4.35 20.28 18.57
CA GLY A 205 -4.54 21.05 19.80
C GLY A 205 -5.24 22.40 19.63
N SER A 206 -5.32 22.91 18.40
CA SER A 206 -6.02 24.17 18.11
C SER A 206 -6.94 24.00 16.90
N GLN A 207 -8.08 24.69 16.93
CA GLN A 207 -9.05 24.67 15.83
C GLN A 207 -8.47 25.19 14.52
N TRP A 208 -7.48 26.10 14.59
CA TRP A 208 -6.83 26.71 13.43
C TRP A 208 -5.89 25.76 12.69
N THR A 209 -5.27 24.82 13.41
CA THR A 209 -4.27 23.88 12.87
C THR A 209 -4.83 22.47 12.67
N ARG A 210 -6.08 22.24 13.07
CA ARG A 210 -6.76 20.95 13.04
C ARG A 210 -6.77 20.29 11.66
N GLU A 211 -6.82 21.09 10.59
CA GLU A 211 -6.81 20.57 9.22
C GLU A 211 -5.53 19.78 8.91
N TYR A 212 -4.38 20.21 9.44
CA TYR A 212 -3.12 19.50 9.27
C TYR A 212 -3.09 18.17 10.02
N ALA A 213 -3.75 18.07 11.17
CA ALA A 213 -3.86 16.82 11.92
C ALA A 213 -4.74 15.77 11.22
N LEU A 214 -5.72 16.20 10.41
CA LEU A 214 -6.61 15.31 9.67
C LEU A 214 -6.05 14.88 8.32
N ALA A 215 -5.09 15.62 7.75
CA ALA A 215 -4.51 15.34 6.45
C ALA A 215 -3.88 13.93 6.34
N PRO A 216 -3.07 13.44 7.30
CA PRO A 216 -2.51 12.09 7.23
C PRO A 216 -3.55 10.98 7.26
N ILE A 217 -4.67 11.16 7.99
CA ILE A 217 -5.76 10.19 8.00
C ILE A 217 -6.42 10.11 6.62
N ARG A 218 -6.73 11.26 6.02
CA ARG A 218 -7.27 11.31 4.66
C ARG A 218 -6.33 10.64 3.66
N TYR A 219 -5.02 10.83 3.85
CA TYR A 219 -4.01 10.19 3.03
C TYR A 219 -3.97 8.67 3.23
N ALA A 220 -4.01 8.18 4.47
CA ALA A 220 -4.05 6.76 4.77
C ALA A 220 -5.26 6.08 4.10
N VAL A 221 -6.43 6.74 4.09
CA VAL A 221 -7.62 6.27 3.36
C VAL A 221 -7.34 6.22 1.85
N ALA A 222 -6.72 7.25 1.26
CA ALA A 222 -6.38 7.29 -0.16
C ALA A 222 -5.41 6.16 -0.56
N VAL A 223 -4.39 5.89 0.26
CA VAL A 223 -3.44 4.78 0.07
C VAL A 223 -4.14 3.43 0.20
N GLY A 224 -5.00 3.27 1.21
CA GLY A 224 -5.82 2.07 1.37
C GLY A 224 -6.71 1.83 0.13
N ALA A 225 -7.40 2.85 -0.35
CA ALA A 225 -8.22 2.78 -1.55
C ALA A 225 -7.40 2.41 -2.80
N LYS A 226 -6.17 2.92 -2.93
CA LYS A 226 -5.25 2.54 -4.01
C LYS A 226 -4.91 1.04 -3.97
N LEU A 227 -4.61 0.49 -2.79
CA LEU A 227 -4.37 -0.95 -2.62
C LEU A 227 -5.62 -1.80 -2.92
N PHE A 228 -6.79 -1.32 -2.49
CA PHE A 228 -8.08 -1.95 -2.80
C PHE A 228 -8.31 -2.06 -4.31
N VAL A 229 -8.15 -0.96 -5.04
CA VAL A 229 -8.35 -0.95 -6.51
C VAL A 229 -7.35 -1.86 -7.22
N LEU A 230 -6.07 -1.83 -6.83
CA LEU A 230 -5.06 -2.71 -7.43
C LEU A 230 -5.40 -4.20 -7.20
N THR A 231 -5.92 -4.54 -6.03
CA THR A 231 -6.36 -5.90 -5.70
C THR A 231 -7.56 -6.33 -6.54
N LEU A 232 -8.56 -5.47 -6.71
CA LEU A 232 -9.72 -5.76 -7.55
C LEU A 232 -9.35 -5.96 -9.02
N ILE A 233 -8.44 -5.14 -9.55
CA ILE A 233 -7.96 -5.27 -10.93
C ILE A 233 -7.33 -6.65 -11.13
N VAL A 234 -6.47 -7.08 -10.21
CA VAL A 234 -5.84 -8.40 -10.28
C VAL A 234 -6.88 -9.52 -10.23
N GLY A 235 -7.82 -9.47 -9.28
CA GLY A 235 -8.89 -10.46 -9.18
C GLY A 235 -9.74 -10.56 -10.44
N LEU A 236 -10.13 -9.41 -11.00
CA LEU A 236 -10.91 -9.35 -12.24
C LEU A 236 -10.15 -9.97 -13.42
N ILE A 237 -8.85 -9.67 -13.58
CA ILE A 237 -8.04 -10.23 -14.67
C ILE A 237 -7.96 -11.76 -14.54
N MET A 238 -7.76 -12.28 -13.32
CA MET A 238 -7.73 -13.72 -13.09
C MET A 238 -9.06 -14.39 -13.43
N GLN A 239 -10.18 -13.79 -13.01
CA GLN A 239 -11.51 -14.35 -13.26
C GLN A 239 -11.83 -14.38 -14.77
N VAL A 240 -11.66 -13.25 -15.46
CA VAL A 240 -11.94 -13.13 -16.90
C VAL A 240 -11.04 -14.07 -17.71
N SER A 241 -9.78 -14.22 -17.31
CA SER A 241 -8.85 -15.08 -18.02
C SER A 241 -9.11 -16.57 -17.81
N ALA A 242 -9.57 -16.98 -16.63
CA ALA A 242 -10.02 -18.34 -16.37
C ALA A 242 -11.24 -18.71 -17.24
N GLU A 243 -12.25 -17.83 -17.31
CA GLU A 243 -13.41 -18.00 -18.18
C GLU A 243 -13.01 -18.10 -19.67
N TRP A 244 -12.06 -17.27 -20.11
CA TRP A 244 -11.56 -17.30 -21.49
C TRP A 244 -10.81 -18.59 -21.83
N SER A 245 -10.03 -19.14 -20.90
CA SER A 245 -9.32 -20.40 -21.12
C SER A 245 -10.24 -21.63 -21.19
N ALA A 246 -11.47 -21.52 -20.69
CA ALA A 246 -12.46 -22.58 -20.68
C ALA A 246 -13.41 -22.56 -21.90
N ALA A 247 -13.38 -21.48 -22.70
CA ALA A 247 -14.18 -21.28 -23.91
C ALA A 247 -13.44 -21.73 -25.18
#